data_AF-A0A0C9YZD5-F1
#
_entry.id   AF-A0A0C9YZD5-F1
#
_cell.length_a   1.000
_cell.length_b   1.000
_cell.length_c   1.000
_cell.angle_alpha   90.00
_cell.angle_beta   90.00
_cell.angle_gamma   90.00
#
_symmetry.space_group_name_H-M   'P 1'
#
loop_
_entity.id
_entity.type
_entity.pdbx_description
1 polymer ?
#
loop_
_entity_poly.entity_id
_entity_poly.type
_entity_poly.pdbx_seq_one_letter_code
_entity_poly.pdbx_strand_id
1 'polypeptide(L)'
;MSSNLNAFRSVDTHSILQDIRALQTTLDATDDDDEQRVLEEDVTGQILWLSWCGILSEVEQRLPEVVNYIRREGNTTTPEGRDCVRQGLREIGEIIRKALHAPMDDDVAHLRRIMLDAGAGLSKHHLWLAARAAEQDQWSSVTSSRNNNTFIRHAHVSAVHRTLGIGIGTI
;
A
#
# COMPACT_ATOMS: atom_id res chain seq x y z
N MET A 1 19.98 4.40 -10.60
CA MET A 1 18.81 3.72 -10.01
C MET A 1 19.27 2.71 -8.96
N SER A 2 20.07 3.14 -7.97
CA SER A 2 20.80 2.24 -7.06
C SER A 2 20.49 2.47 -5.58
N SER A 3 19.52 3.35 -5.29
CA SER A 3 19.18 3.80 -3.94
C SER A 3 18.09 2.96 -3.25
N ASN A 4 17.37 2.08 -3.97
CA ASN A 4 16.27 1.28 -3.39
C ASN A 4 16.72 -0.08 -2.80
N LEU A 5 17.94 -0.54 -3.02
CA LEU A 5 18.38 -1.84 -2.48
C LEU A 5 18.82 -1.79 -1.01
N ASN A 6 19.11 -0.61 -0.45
CA ASN A 6 19.55 -0.50 0.95
C ASN A 6 18.41 -0.60 1.98
N ALA A 7 17.14 -0.54 1.56
CA ALA A 7 15.99 -0.71 2.44
C ALA A 7 15.78 -2.17 2.89
N PHE A 8 16.42 -3.14 2.23
CA PHE A 8 16.20 -4.57 2.49
C PHE A 8 16.87 -5.11 3.75
N ARG A 9 17.91 -4.44 4.26
CA ARG A 9 18.93 -5.11 5.10
C ARG A 9 18.50 -5.36 6.56
N SER A 10 17.33 -4.90 6.97
CA SER A 10 16.77 -5.21 8.28
C SER A 10 15.26 -5.13 8.22
N VAL A 11 14.65 -5.99 7.41
CA VAL A 11 13.22 -6.25 7.58
C VAL A 11 13.04 -6.89 8.95
N ASP A 12 12.45 -6.14 9.89
CA ASP A 12 12.06 -6.68 11.18
C ASP A 12 10.86 -7.60 10.95
N THR A 13 11.15 -8.87 10.68
CA THR A 13 10.15 -9.92 10.48
C THR A 13 9.14 -9.96 11.63
N HIS A 14 9.58 -9.67 12.86
CA HIS A 14 8.67 -9.68 13.99
C HIS A 14 7.68 -8.51 13.92
N SER A 15 8.17 -7.30 13.61
CA SER A 15 7.32 -6.12 13.40
C SER A 15 6.29 -6.36 12.28
N ILE A 16 6.73 -6.86 11.11
CA ILE A 16 5.81 -7.11 9.99
C ILE A 16 4.75 -8.16 10.36
N LEU A 17 5.13 -9.22 11.08
CA LEU A 17 4.15 -10.22 11.53
C LEU A 17 3.14 -9.67 12.53
N GLN A 18 3.54 -8.72 13.37
CA GLN A 18 2.62 -8.01 14.26
C GLN A 18 1.65 -7.14 13.45
N ASP A 19 2.15 -6.41 12.45
CA ASP A 19 1.32 -5.58 11.58
C ASP A 19 0.29 -6.42 10.80
N ILE A 20 0.73 -7.55 10.22
CA ILE A 20 -0.19 -8.50 9.54
C ILE A 20 -1.27 -8.99 10.50
N ARG A 21 -0.90 -9.34 11.75
CA ARG A 21 -1.88 -9.81 12.74
C ARG A 21 -2.87 -8.71 13.13
N ALA A 22 -2.41 -7.47 13.25
CA ALA A 22 -3.28 -6.32 13.54
C ALA A 22 -4.27 -6.06 12.39
N LEU A 23 -3.80 -6.11 11.14
CA LEU A 23 -4.65 -5.99 9.96
C LEU A 23 -5.66 -7.13 9.87
N GLN A 24 -5.25 -8.38 10.13
CA GLN A 24 -6.16 -9.54 10.17
C GLN A 24 -7.22 -9.41 11.27
N THR A 25 -6.85 -8.95 12.46
CA THR A 25 -7.81 -8.71 13.55
C THR A 25 -8.83 -7.63 13.17
N THR A 26 -8.40 -6.62 12.42
CA THR A 26 -9.29 -5.56 11.92
C THR A 26 -10.22 -6.13 10.85
N LEU A 27 -9.67 -6.88 9.89
CA LEU A 27 -10.42 -7.56 8.82
C LEU A 27 -11.53 -8.47 9.37
N ASP A 28 -11.21 -9.29 10.37
CA ASP A 28 -12.17 -10.20 11.01
C ASP A 28 -13.33 -9.47 11.74
N ALA A 29 -13.15 -8.19 12.05
CA ALA A 29 -14.13 -7.36 12.76
C ALA A 29 -14.91 -6.41 11.83
N THR A 30 -14.54 -6.32 10.56
CA THR A 30 -15.14 -5.40 9.59
C THR A 30 -16.30 -6.07 8.84
N ASP A 31 -17.47 -5.43 8.84
CA ASP A 31 -18.66 -5.88 8.09
C ASP A 31 -18.88 -5.11 6.76
N ASP A 32 -18.13 -4.02 6.51
CA ASP A 32 -18.23 -3.19 5.31
C ASP A 32 -17.41 -3.83 4.17
N ASP A 33 -18.09 -4.31 3.12
CA ASP A 33 -17.46 -5.04 2.00
C ASP A 33 -16.33 -4.24 1.32
N ASP A 34 -16.49 -2.91 1.20
CA ASP A 34 -15.48 -2.05 0.58
C ASP A 34 -14.24 -1.90 1.47
N GLU A 35 -14.44 -1.76 2.78
CA GLU A 35 -13.37 -1.76 3.79
C GLU A 35 -12.67 -3.12 3.87
N GLN A 36 -13.44 -4.21 3.80
CA GLN A 36 -12.91 -5.57 3.79
C GLN A 36 -11.94 -5.76 2.61
N ARG A 37 -12.34 -5.34 1.41
CA ARG A 37 -11.50 -5.48 0.21
C ARG A 37 -10.18 -4.71 0.33
N VAL A 38 -10.17 -3.50 0.89
CA VAL A 38 -8.91 -2.75 1.05
C VAL A 38 -8.00 -3.37 2.12
N LEU A 39 -8.58 -3.96 3.17
CA LEU A 39 -7.82 -4.70 4.19
C LEU A 39 -7.23 -6.00 3.63
N GLU A 40 -7.97 -6.74 2.81
CA GLU A 40 -7.48 -7.94 2.12
C GLU A 40 -6.28 -7.63 1.21
N GLU A 41 -6.35 -6.52 0.47
CA GLU A 41 -5.24 -6.04 -0.37
C GLU A 41 -4.00 -5.68 0.47
N ASP A 42 -4.17 -5.00 1.61
CA ASP A 42 -3.06 -4.64 2.51
C ASP A 42 -2.42 -5.88 3.15
N VAL A 43 -3.22 -6.83 3.66
CA VAL A 43 -2.73 -8.11 4.23
C VAL A 43 -1.98 -8.90 3.16
N THR A 44 -2.54 -8.99 1.96
CA THR A 44 -1.90 -9.70 0.83
C THR A 44 -0.59 -9.03 0.43
N GLY A 45 -0.57 -7.70 0.34
CA GLY A 45 0.64 -6.93 0.05
C GLY A 45 1.75 -7.20 1.06
N GLN A 46 1.44 -7.19 2.35
CA GLN A 46 2.39 -7.47 3.43
C GLN A 46 2.95 -8.90 3.38
N ILE A 47 2.10 -9.91 3.12
CA ILE A 47 2.52 -11.31 2.98
C ILE A 47 3.45 -11.49 1.76
N LEU A 48 3.09 -10.89 0.62
CA LEU A 48 3.90 -10.95 -0.59
C LEU A 48 5.26 -10.27 -0.38
N TRP A 49 5.26 -9.10 0.26
CA TRP A 49 6.48 -8.37 0.56
C TRP A 49 7.41 -9.17 1.48
N LEU A 50 6.87 -9.75 2.56
CA LEU A 50 7.65 -10.60 3.48
C LEU A 50 8.23 -11.81 2.75
N SER A 51 7.44 -12.46 1.89
CA SER A 51 7.86 -13.61 1.10
C SER A 51 8.98 -13.25 0.11
N TRP A 52 8.84 -12.11 -0.57
CA TRP A 52 9.87 -11.57 -1.46
C TRP A 52 11.17 -11.27 -0.71
N CYS A 53 11.09 -10.70 0.50
CA CYS A 53 12.24 -10.48 1.37
C CYS A 53 12.95 -11.77 1.78
N GLY A 54 12.19 -12.81 2.13
CA GLY A 54 12.74 -14.13 2.44
C GLY A 54 13.49 -14.75 1.26
N ILE A 55 12.87 -14.74 0.06
CA ILE A 55 13.48 -15.26 -1.16
C ILE A 55 14.74 -14.47 -1.53
N LEU A 56 14.68 -13.13 -1.49
CA LEU A 56 15.84 -12.30 -1.82
C LEU A 56 17.00 -12.56 -0.86
N SER A 57 16.72 -12.67 0.44
CA SER A 57 17.74 -12.97 1.46
C SER A 57 18.40 -14.32 1.23
N GLU A 58 17.63 -15.37 0.91
CA GLU A 58 18.17 -16.69 0.61
C GLU A 58 19.04 -16.65 -0.67
N VAL A 59 18.57 -15.97 -1.72
CA VAL A 59 19.34 -15.82 -2.96
C VAL A 59 20.64 -15.07 -2.71
N GLU A 60 20.63 -13.98 -1.96
CA GLU A 60 21.84 -13.20 -1.63
C GLU A 60 22.84 -14.01 -0.80
N GLN A 61 22.38 -14.89 0.09
CA GLN A 61 23.25 -15.77 0.89
C GLN A 61 23.82 -16.93 0.08
N ARG A 62 23.01 -17.55 -0.78
CA ARG A 62 23.41 -18.75 -1.55
C ARG A 62 24.20 -18.41 -2.81
N LEU A 63 23.94 -17.27 -3.43
CA LEU A 63 24.59 -16.91 -4.70
C LEU A 63 26.13 -16.89 -4.57
N PRO A 64 26.75 -16.31 -3.51
CA PRO A 64 28.20 -16.42 -3.31
C PRO A 64 28.69 -17.85 -3.15
N GLU A 65 27.96 -18.72 -2.44
CA GLU A 65 28.32 -20.12 -2.26
C GLU A 65 28.34 -20.85 -3.60
N VAL A 66 27.28 -20.67 -4.40
CA VAL A 66 27.16 -21.26 -5.75
C VAL A 66 28.25 -20.73 -6.68
N VAL A 67 28.51 -19.41 -6.69
CA VAL A 67 29.56 -18.81 -7.51
C VAL A 67 30.95 -19.34 -7.11
N ASN A 68 31.23 -19.46 -5.81
CA ASN A 68 32.49 -20.00 -5.33
C ASN A 68 32.65 -21.48 -5.66
N TYR A 69 31.56 -22.27 -5.57
CA TYR A 69 31.54 -23.67 -5.97
C TYR A 69 31.86 -23.81 -7.46
N ILE A 70 31.15 -23.09 -8.33
CA ILE A 70 31.35 -23.12 -9.78
C ILE A 70 32.76 -22.69 -10.15
N ARG A 71 33.29 -21.65 -9.51
CA ARG A 71 34.68 -21.18 -9.72
C ARG A 71 35.69 -22.27 -9.32
N ARG A 72 35.49 -22.93 -8.18
CA ARG A 72 36.38 -23.98 -7.70
C ARG A 72 36.35 -25.18 -8.63
N GLU A 73 35.14 -25.65 -8.96
CA GLU A 73 34.92 -26.78 -9.86
C GLU A 73 35.56 -26.50 -11.22
N GLY A 74 35.26 -25.36 -11.85
CA GLY A 74 35.84 -24.99 -13.13
C GLY A 74 37.37 -24.89 -13.17
N ASN A 75 38.04 -24.72 -12.02
CA ASN A 75 39.50 -24.73 -11.91
C ASN A 75 40.08 -26.15 -11.76
N THR A 76 39.28 -27.11 -11.27
CA THR A 76 39.69 -28.49 -11.02
C THR A 76 39.28 -29.46 -12.13
N THR A 77 38.27 -29.13 -12.93
CA THR A 77 37.78 -30.04 -13.98
C THR A 77 38.62 -30.01 -15.26
N THR A 78 38.59 -31.14 -15.97
CA THR A 78 39.15 -31.29 -17.32
C THR A 78 38.50 -30.31 -18.32
N PRO A 79 39.09 -30.08 -19.51
CA PRO A 79 38.51 -29.21 -20.54
C PRO A 79 37.04 -29.53 -20.86
N GLU A 80 36.68 -30.81 -20.94
CA GLU A 80 35.31 -31.29 -21.21
C GLU A 80 34.33 -30.95 -20.07
N GLY A 81 34.77 -31.06 -18.82
CA GLY A 81 33.95 -30.69 -17.67
C GLY A 81 33.68 -29.19 -17.58
N ARG A 82 34.64 -28.35 -18.01
CA ARG A 82 34.45 -26.90 -18.10
C ARG A 82 33.38 -26.51 -19.12
N ASP A 83 33.32 -27.22 -20.25
CA ASP A 83 32.32 -26.96 -21.28
C ASP A 83 30.91 -27.31 -20.80
N CYS A 84 30.76 -28.40 -20.03
CA CYS A 84 29.50 -28.76 -19.38
C CYS A 84 29.00 -27.67 -18.40
N VAL A 85 29.88 -27.18 -17.52
CA VAL A 85 29.54 -26.09 -16.56
C VAL A 85 29.12 -24.82 -17.31
N ARG A 86 29.85 -24.47 -18.39
CA ARG A 86 29.52 -23.30 -19.23
C ARG A 86 28.16 -23.46 -19.89
N GLN A 87 27.84 -24.65 -20.39
CA GLN A 87 26.56 -24.94 -21.02
C GLN A 87 25.41 -24.84 -20.01
N GLY A 88 25.54 -25.44 -18.81
CA GLY A 88 24.53 -25.33 -17.76
C GLY A 88 24.26 -23.88 -17.32
N LEU A 89 25.31 -23.06 -17.18
CA LEU A 89 25.16 -21.63 -16.88
C LEU A 89 24.42 -20.87 -17.97
N ARG A 90 24.68 -21.19 -19.24
CA ARG A 90 23.96 -20.61 -20.37
C ARG A 90 22.47 -20.98 -20.30
N GLU A 91 22.15 -22.25 -20.04
CA GLU A 91 20.77 -22.72 -19.93
C GLU A 91 20.04 -22.03 -18.76
N ILE A 92 20.68 -21.91 -17.60
CA ILE A 92 20.14 -21.15 -16.47
C ILE A 92 19.85 -19.69 -16.87
N GLY A 93 20.81 -19.03 -17.53
CA GLY A 93 20.62 -17.65 -18.00
C GLY A 93 19.46 -17.51 -18.98
N GLU A 94 19.28 -18.49 -19.87
CA GLU A 94 18.18 -18.52 -20.82
C GLU A 94 16.82 -18.73 -20.16
N ILE A 95 16.75 -19.56 -19.10
CA ILE A 95 15.55 -19.74 -18.27
C ILE A 95 15.17 -18.43 -17.59
N ILE A 96 16.13 -17.77 -16.93
CA ILE A 96 15.91 -16.49 -16.24
C ILE A 96 15.41 -15.42 -17.22
N ARG A 97 16.04 -15.32 -18.39
CA ARG A 97 15.65 -14.37 -19.44
C ARG A 97 14.23 -14.61 -19.92
N LYS A 98 13.83 -15.86 -20.14
CA LYS A 98 12.45 -16.21 -20.54
C LYS A 98 11.44 -15.84 -19.45
N ALA A 99 11.77 -16.11 -18.18
CA ALA A 99 10.91 -15.73 -17.06
C ALA A 99 10.73 -14.21 -16.93
N LEU A 100 11.77 -13.42 -17.22
CA LEU A 100 11.70 -11.96 -17.19
C LEU A 100 10.81 -11.37 -18.30
N HIS A 101 10.77 -12.01 -19.46
CA HIS A 101 10.01 -11.56 -20.63
C HIS A 101 8.62 -12.19 -20.76
N ALA A 102 8.18 -12.99 -19.78
CA ALA A 102 6.81 -13.48 -19.77
C ALA A 102 5.85 -12.28 -19.71
N PRO A 103 4.82 -12.21 -20.59
CA PRO A 103 3.84 -11.15 -20.53
C PRO A 103 3.20 -11.16 -19.16
N MET A 104 3.22 -9.99 -18.53
CA MET A 104 2.66 -9.83 -17.19
C MET A 104 1.17 -9.64 -17.32
N ASP A 105 0.42 -10.62 -16.83
CA ASP A 105 -1.03 -10.54 -16.70
C ASP A 105 -1.43 -9.40 -15.74
N ASP A 106 -2.63 -8.85 -15.90
CA ASP A 106 -3.15 -7.75 -15.09
C ASP A 106 -3.20 -8.12 -13.60
N ASP A 107 -3.49 -9.38 -13.30
CA ASP A 107 -3.46 -9.92 -11.94
C ASP A 107 -2.05 -9.87 -11.34
N VAL A 108 -1.03 -10.26 -12.11
CA VAL A 108 0.37 -10.21 -11.66
C VAL A 108 0.82 -8.76 -11.49
N ALA A 109 0.36 -7.84 -12.35
CA ALA A 109 0.60 -6.41 -12.21
C ALA A 109 -0.01 -5.86 -10.92
N HIS A 110 -1.25 -6.26 -10.61
CA HIS A 110 -1.93 -5.88 -9.38
C HIS A 110 -1.19 -6.40 -8.14
N LEU A 111 -0.85 -7.70 -8.10
CA LEU A 111 -0.12 -8.30 -6.98
C LEU A 111 1.25 -7.64 -6.76
N ARG A 112 1.98 -7.35 -7.84
CA ARG A 112 3.25 -6.62 -7.75
C ARG A 112 3.06 -5.21 -7.20
N ARG A 113 1.99 -4.52 -7.58
CA ARG A 113 1.70 -3.18 -7.06
C ARG A 113 1.46 -3.21 -5.56
N ILE A 114 0.54 -4.05 -5.07
CA ILE A 114 0.24 -4.11 -3.63
C ILE A 114 1.44 -4.58 -2.79
N MET A 115 2.29 -5.47 -3.33
CA MET A 115 3.54 -5.87 -2.71
C MET A 115 4.52 -4.69 -2.59
N LEU A 116 4.66 -3.87 -3.64
CA LEU A 116 5.54 -2.70 -3.63
C LEU A 116 5.01 -1.58 -2.73
N ASP A 117 3.70 -1.37 -2.70
CA ASP A 117 3.05 -0.42 -1.80
C ASP A 117 3.32 -0.80 -0.34
N ALA A 118 3.15 -2.08 0.03
CA ALA A 118 3.51 -2.59 1.35
C ALA A 118 4.99 -2.39 1.68
N GLY A 119 5.89 -2.67 0.73
CA GLY A 119 7.32 -2.41 0.88
C GLY A 119 7.68 -0.93 1.05
N ALA A 120 6.83 -0.01 0.57
CA ALA A 120 6.94 1.42 0.79
C ALA A 120 6.25 1.90 2.08
N GLY A 121 5.63 1.00 2.85
CA GLY A 121 4.85 1.33 4.04
C GLY A 121 3.51 2.01 3.73
N LEU A 122 2.99 1.84 2.52
CA LEU A 122 1.70 2.38 2.10
C LEU A 122 0.60 1.38 2.46
N SER A 123 -0.40 1.83 3.23
CA SER A 123 -1.62 1.08 3.54
C SER A 123 -2.80 1.73 2.86
N LYS A 124 -3.51 0.97 2.02
CA LYS A 124 -4.75 1.42 1.38
C LYS A 124 -5.85 1.62 2.41
N HIS A 125 -5.93 0.79 3.44
CA HIS A 125 -6.89 0.98 4.53
C HIS A 125 -6.69 2.33 5.23
N HIS A 126 -5.45 2.72 5.53
CA HIS A 126 -5.16 4.03 6.11
C HIS A 126 -5.58 5.18 5.18
N LEU A 127 -5.29 5.07 3.88
CA LEU A 127 -5.70 6.08 2.89
C LEU A 127 -7.22 6.16 2.74
N TRP A 128 -7.90 5.01 2.79
CA TRP A 128 -9.35 4.92 2.74
C TRP A 128 -10.01 5.57 3.96
N LEU A 129 -9.50 5.30 5.17
CA LEU A 129 -9.97 5.95 6.40
C LEU A 129 -9.77 7.47 6.35
N ALA A 130 -8.61 7.93 5.87
CA ALA A 130 -8.32 9.35 5.72
C ALA A 130 -9.27 10.04 4.73
N ALA A 131 -9.58 9.38 3.61
CA ALA A 131 -10.55 9.88 2.63
C ALA A 131 -11.96 9.97 3.23
N ARG A 132 -12.41 8.92 3.94
CA ARG A 132 -13.72 8.90 4.61
C ARG A 132 -13.87 10.03 5.64
N ALA A 133 -12.83 10.24 6.45
CA ALA A 133 -12.81 11.34 7.41
C ALA A 133 -12.94 12.71 6.72
N ALA A 134 -12.19 12.93 5.63
CA ALA A 134 -12.23 14.18 4.86
C ALA A 134 -13.60 14.43 4.19
N GLU A 135 -14.31 13.38 3.76
CA GLU A 135 -15.67 13.50 3.24
C GLU A 135 -16.67 13.89 4.32
N GLN A 136 -16.56 13.28 5.51
CA GLN A 136 -17.45 13.57 6.63
C GLN A 136 -17.30 15.00 7.15
N ASP A 137 -16.07 15.54 7.15
CA ASP A 137 -15.79 16.94 7.51
C ASP A 137 -16.41 17.93 6.51
N GLN A 138 -16.38 17.61 5.22
CA GLN A 138 -17.01 18.43 4.18
C GLN A 138 -18.53 18.50 4.40
N TRP A 139 -19.17 17.38 4.72
CA TRP A 139 -20.63 17.32 4.87
C TRP A 139 -21.08 17.98 6.18
N SER A 140 -20.28 17.88 7.23
CA SER A 140 -20.50 18.56 8.52
C SER A 140 -20.37 20.09 8.39
N SER A 141 -19.48 20.56 7.52
CA SER A 141 -19.30 21.99 7.23
C SER A 141 -20.46 22.57 6.39
N VAL A 142 -20.96 21.81 5.41
CA VAL A 142 -22.08 22.23 4.55
C VAL A 142 -23.40 22.29 5.33
N THR A 143 -23.63 21.35 6.26
CA THR A 143 -24.82 21.34 7.11
C THR A 143 -24.81 22.48 8.13
N SER A 144 -23.66 22.81 8.73
CA SER A 144 -23.51 23.99 9.61
C SER A 144 -23.74 25.32 8.87
N SER A 145 -23.28 25.45 7.63
CA SER A 145 -23.49 26.66 6.81
C SER A 145 -24.97 26.89 6.46
N ARG A 146 -25.73 25.81 6.21
CA ARG A 146 -27.16 25.90 5.88
C ARG A 146 -28.04 26.28 7.07
N ASN A 147 -27.66 25.89 8.29
CA ASN A 147 -28.42 26.20 9.50
C ASN A 147 -28.26 27.67 9.95
N ASN A 148 -27.11 28.29 9.67
CA ASN A 148 -26.86 29.70 9.98
C ASN A 148 -27.69 30.65 9.10
N ASN A 149 -27.98 30.26 7.86
CA ASN A 149 -28.80 31.07 6.94
C ASN A 149 -30.29 31.10 7.29
N THR A 150 -30.80 30.11 8.03
CA THR A 150 -32.20 30.08 8.48
C THR A 150 -32.39 30.92 9.75
N PHE A 151 -31.40 30.97 10.63
CA PHE A 151 -31.45 31.78 11.86
C PHE A 151 -31.30 33.28 11.58
N ILE A 152 -30.47 33.68 10.61
CA ILE A 152 -30.33 35.07 10.15
C ILE A 152 -31.65 35.57 9.50
N ARG A 153 -32.38 34.71 8.79
CA ARG A 153 -33.68 35.07 8.18
C ARG A 153 -34.80 35.26 9.21
N HIS A 154 -34.77 34.56 10.34
CA HIS A 154 -35.77 34.75 11.40
C HIS A 154 -35.51 35.98 12.29
N ALA A 155 -34.25 36.40 12.45
CA ALA A 155 -33.92 37.63 13.17
C ALA A 155 -34.32 38.90 12.39
N HIS A 156 -34.41 38.86 11.06
CA HIS A 156 -34.76 40.03 10.24
C HIS A 156 -36.28 40.28 10.14
N VAL A 157 -37.14 39.29 10.42
CA VAL A 157 -38.60 39.46 10.35
C VAL A 157 -39.17 40.12 11.64
N SER A 158 -38.45 40.05 12.77
CA SER A 158 -38.90 40.70 14.02
C SER A 158 -38.48 42.18 14.15
N ALA A 159 -37.65 42.71 13.25
CA ALA A 159 -37.18 44.10 13.29
C ALA A 159 -38.04 45.06 12.46
N VAL A 160 -38.94 44.58 11.59
CA VAL A 160 -39.73 45.43 10.68
C VAL A 160 -41.08 45.87 11.28
N HIS A 161 -41.52 45.28 12.40
CA HIS A 161 -42.83 45.62 12.99
C HIS A 161 -42.80 46.62 14.16
N ARG A 162 -41.68 47.32 14.39
CA ARG A 162 -41.53 48.30 15.49
C ARG A 162 -41.08 49.71 15.06
N THR A 163 -41.43 50.14 13.85
CA THR A 163 -41.10 51.50 13.38
C THR A 163 -42.21 52.16 12.57
N LEU A 164 -43.44 52.17 13.06
CA LEU A 164 -44.53 53.08 12.66
C LEU A 164 -45.45 53.11 13.91
N GLY A 165 -45.29 54.03 14.86
CA GLY A 165 -45.48 55.46 14.68
C GLY A 165 -46.97 55.74 14.56
N ILE A 166 -47.61 56.22 15.64
CA ILE A 166 -48.65 57.26 15.68
C ILE A 166 -48.93 57.51 17.18
N GLY A 167 -48.27 58.55 17.70
CA GLY A 167 -48.81 59.30 18.82
C GLY A 167 -49.63 60.45 18.24
N ILE A 168 -50.89 60.56 18.66
CA ILE A 168 -51.63 61.82 18.62
C ILE A 168 -52.46 61.87 19.89
N GLY A 169 -52.04 62.71 20.82
CA GLY A 169 -52.91 63.29 21.82
C GLY A 169 -52.84 64.79 21.65
N THR A 170 -53.98 65.47 21.52
CA THR A 170 -54.26 66.73 22.24
C THR A 170 -55.72 67.16 22.08
N ILE A 171 -56.30 67.48 23.24
CA ILE A 171 -57.48 68.32 23.60
C ILE A 171 -58.85 67.89 23.09
#